data_AF-A0AAU0R9A7-F1
#
_entry.id   AF-A0AAU0R9A7-F1
#
_cell.length_a   1.000
_cell.length_b   1.000
_cell.length_c   1.000
_cell.angle_alpha   90.00
_cell.angle_beta   90.00
_cell.angle_gamma   90.00
#
_symmetry.space_group_name_H-M   'P 1'
#
loop_
_entity.id
_entity.type
_entity.pdbx_description
1 polymer ?
#
loop_
_entity_poly.entity_id
_entity_poly.type
_entity_poly.pdbx_seq_one_letter_code
_entity_poly.pdbx_strand_id
1 'polypeptide(L)' 'MIKQQELVTMRAIAICFKPYLKPEEALIFCNLGRTQFAKKCEEFGVFKNENGYFKREDVEKMLEGEKATEMELPKKRRR' A
#
# COMPACT_ATOMS: atom_id res chain seq x y z
N MET A 1 -20.40 5.48 -25.08
CA MET A 1 -20.58 4.80 -23.79
C MET A 1 -19.29 4.03 -23.53
N ILE A 2 -18.63 4.24 -22.39
CA ILE A 2 -17.37 3.55 -22.07
C ILE A 2 -17.68 2.08 -21.76
N LYS A 3 -16.90 1.13 -22.29
CA LYS A 3 -17.09 -0.28 -21.99
C LYS A 3 -16.75 -0.55 -20.53
N GLN A 4 -17.45 -1.48 -19.89
CA GLN A 4 -17.22 -1.78 -18.47
C GLN A 4 -15.76 -2.15 -18.16
N GLN A 5 -15.10 -2.90 -19.04
CA GLN A 5 -13.68 -3.23 -18.88
C GLN A 5 -12.77 -2.00 -18.94
N GLU A 6 -13.02 -1.07 -19.87
CA GLU A 6 -12.27 0.19 -19.96
C GLU A 6 -12.42 1.01 -18.68
N LEU A 7 -13.64 1.07 -18.12
CA LEU A 7 -13.90 1.75 -16.85
C LEU A 7 -13.13 1.11 -15.68
N VAL A 8 -13.08 -0.23 -15.62
CA VAL A 8 -12.32 -0.96 -14.59
C VAL A 8 -10.82 -0.70 -14.74
N THR A 9 -10.30 -0.76 -15.97
CA THR A 9 -8.90 -0.47 -16.27
C THR A 9 -8.53 0.96 -15.86
N MET A 10 -9.35 1.96 -16.20
CA MET A 10 -9.11 3.35 -15.81
C MET A 10 -9.09 3.53 -14.29
N ARG A 11 -9.97 2.83 -13.55
CA ARG A 11 -9.97 2.85 -12.08
C ARG A 11 -8.71 2.22 -11.49
N ALA A 12 -8.25 1.11 -12.04
CA ALA A 12 -7.00 0.46 -11.62
C ALA A 12 -5.80 1.39 -11.88
N ILE A 13 -5.74 2.02 -13.05
CA ILE A 13 -4.71 3.02 -13.38
C ILE A 13 -4.72 4.18 -12.38
N ALA A 14 -5.90 4.71 -12.04
CA ALA A 14 -6.03 5.80 -11.09
C ALA A 14 -5.51 5.46 -9.68
N ILE A 15 -5.57 4.19 -9.26
CA ILE A 15 -5.02 3.74 -7.98
C ILE A 15 -3.49 3.90 -7.96
N CYS A 16 -2.80 3.62 -9.07
CA CYS A 16 -1.34 3.71 -9.16
C CYS A 16 -0.79 5.13 -8.93
N PHE A 17 -1.60 6.17 -9.08
CA PHE A 17 -1.20 7.56 -8.88
C PHE A 17 -1.59 8.12 -7.51
N LYS A 18 -2.27 7.35 -6.65
CA LYS A 18 -2.64 7.82 -5.31
C LYS A 18 -1.43 7.80 -4.38
N PRO A 19 -1.17 8.86 -3.60
CA PRO A 19 -0.08 8.87 -2.62
C PRO A 19 -0.33 7.92 -1.44
N TYR A 20 -1.60 7.67 -1.11
CA TYR A 20 -2.02 6.77 -0.04
C TYR A 20 -3.10 5.81 -0.54
N LEU A 21 -2.96 4.55 -0.15
CA LEU A 21 -3.81 3.44 -0.59
C LEU A 21 -4.60 2.89 0.60
N LYS A 22 -5.92 2.72 0.42
CA LYS A 22 -6.72 1.88 1.31
C LYS A 22 -6.22 0.43 1.28
N PRO A 23 -6.52 -0.38 2.31
CA PRO A 23 -6.12 -1.79 2.31
C PRO A 23 -6.53 -2.54 1.04
N GLU A 24 -7.75 -2.33 0.54
CA GLU A 24 -8.25 -2.97 -0.67
C GLU A 24 -7.52 -2.47 -1.92
N GLU A 25 -7.22 -1.18 -1.98
CA GLU A 25 -6.47 -0.56 -3.09
C GLU A 25 -5.02 -1.03 -3.11
N ALA A 26 -4.39 -1.21 -1.94
CA ALA A 26 -3.04 -1.73 -1.81
C ALA A 26 -2.96 -3.16 -2.32
N LEU A 27 -3.95 -4.03 -2.02
CA LEU A 27 -4.01 -5.40 -2.53
C LEU A 27 -4.13 -5.45 -4.06
N ILE A 28 -4.93 -4.55 -4.64
CA ILE A 28 -5.05 -4.40 -6.10
C ILE A 28 -3.72 -3.93 -6.69
N PHE A 29 -3.10 -2.92 -6.08
CA PHE A 29 -1.85 -2.33 -6.55
C PHE A 29 -0.68 -3.34 -6.56
N CYS A 30 -0.52 -4.12 -5.49
CA CYS A 30 0.55 -5.12 -5.41
C CYS A 30 0.20 -6.46 -6.07
N ASN A 31 -1.05 -6.67 -6.47
CA ASN A 31 -1.57 -7.94 -6.97
C ASN A 31 -1.26 -9.13 -6.03
N LEU A 32 -1.44 -8.92 -4.72
CA LEU A 32 -1.22 -9.94 -3.69
C LEU A 32 -2.52 -10.28 -2.96
N GLY A 33 -2.64 -11.54 -2.55
CA GLY A 33 -3.68 -11.96 -1.61
C GLY A 33 -3.46 -11.38 -0.21
N ARG A 34 -4.54 -11.25 0.57
CA ARG A 34 -4.52 -10.65 1.93
C ARG A 34 -3.40 -11.18 2.83
N THR A 35 -3.26 -12.51 2.91
CA THR A 35 -2.27 -13.16 3.79
C THR A 35 -0.83 -12.93 3.31
N GLN A 36 -0.60 -12.96 2.00
CA GLN A 36 0.72 -12.70 1.42
C GLN A 36 1.13 -11.24 1.61
N PHE A 37 0.19 -10.32 1.38
CA PHE A 37 0.41 -8.90 1.59
C PHE A 37 0.74 -8.59 3.06
N ALA A 38 0.00 -9.16 4.01
CA ALA A 38 0.27 -8.97 5.44
C ALA A 38 1.68 -9.43 5.83
N LYS A 39 2.10 -10.63 5.40
CA LYS A 39 3.46 -11.14 5.65
C LYS A 39 4.53 -10.23 5.07
N LYS A 40 4.38 -9.80 3.81
CA LYS A 40 5.33 -8.87 3.20
C LYS A 40 5.35 -7.51 3.91
N CYS A 41 4.21 -6.99 4.33
CA CYS A 41 4.19 -5.73 5.10
C CYS A 41 5.01 -5.86 6.39
N GLU A 42 4.88 -6.98 7.10
CA GLU A 42 5.68 -7.27 8.31
C GLU A 42 7.17 -7.40 7.98
N GLU A 43 7.53 -8.15 6.94
CA GLU A 43 8.92 -8.39 6.51
C GLU A 43 9.65 -7.10 6.09
N PHE A 44 8.95 -6.22 5.37
CA PHE A 44 9.52 -5.00 4.78
C PHE A 44 9.24 -3.73 5.59
N GLY A 45 8.54 -3.83 6.73
CA GLY A 45 8.26 -2.70 7.62
C GLY A 45 7.28 -1.69 7.04
N VAL A 46 6.27 -2.16 6.30
CA VAL A 46 5.20 -1.32 5.73
C VAL A 46 4.06 -1.21 6.75
N PHE A 47 3.75 0.02 7.18
CA PHE A 47 2.71 0.29 8.17
C PHE A 47 1.63 1.22 7.63
N LYS A 48 0.45 1.16 8.26
CA LYS A 48 -0.62 2.11 8.01
C LYS A 48 -0.33 3.41 8.77
N ASN A 49 -0.75 4.53 8.20
CA ASN A 49 -0.84 5.79 8.92
C ASN A 49 -2.00 5.79 9.94
N GLU A 50 -2.16 6.90 10.67
CA GLU A 50 -3.22 7.07 11.68
C GLU A 50 -4.64 6.89 11.10
N ASN A 51 -4.83 7.13 9.81
CA ASN A 51 -6.10 6.97 9.10
C ASN A 51 -6.32 5.55 8.53
N GLY A 52 -5.37 4.63 8.74
CA GLY A 52 -5.47 3.25 8.27
C GLY A 52 -5.05 3.03 6.81
N TYR A 53 -4.35 3.98 6.18
CA TYR A 53 -3.89 3.89 4.79
C TYR A 53 -2.40 3.60 4.68
N PHE A 54 -2.00 2.94 3.61
CA PHE A 54 -0.61 2.66 3.27
C PHE A 54 -0.03 3.77 2.40
N LYS A 55 1.20 4.22 2.66
CA LYS A 55 1.91 5.13 1.76
C LYS A 55 2.35 4.36 0.52
N ARG A 56 2.03 4.86 -0.68
CA ARG A 56 2.33 4.14 -1.93
C ARG A 56 3.83 3.86 -2.08
N GLU A 57 4.68 4.85 -1.80
CA GLU A 57 6.14 4.72 -1.87
C GLU A 57 6.67 3.56 -1.02
N ASP A 58 6.08 3.31 0.15
CA ASP A 58 6.49 2.22 1.03
C ASP A 58 6.08 0.86 0.45
N VAL A 59 4.91 0.79 -0.20
CA VAL A 59 4.44 -0.39 -0.92
C VAL A 59 5.28 -0.64 -2.17
N GLU A 60 5.71 0.39 -2.87
CA GLU A 60 6.61 0.30 -4.04
C GLU A 60 7.97 -0.27 -3.63
N LYS A 61 8.59 0.29 -2.58
CA LYS A 61 9.83 -0.25 -1.99
C LYS A 61 9.68 -1.73 -1.63
N MET A 62 8.58 -2.11 -0.97
CA MET A 62 8.30 -3.52 -0.65
C MET A 62 8.22 -4.41 -1.90
N LEU A 63 7.69 -3.91 -3.02
CA LEU A 63 7.64 -4.66 -4.29
C LEU A 63 9.00 -4.74 -4.97
N GLU A 64 9.84 -3.72 -4.80
CA GLU A 64 11.23 -3.67 -5.27
C GLU A 64 12.17 -4.53 -4.41
N GLY A 65 11.70 -5.01 -3.26
CA GLY A 65 12.51 -5.80 -2.31
C GLY A 65 13.31 -4.94 -1.33
N GLU A 66 12.95 -3.67 -1.20
CA GLU A 66 13.52 -2.71 -0.26
C GLU A 66 12.65 -2.54 0.99
N LYS A 67 13.27 -2.28 2.14
CA LYS A 67 12.53 -1.97 3.37
C LYS A 67 11.98 -0.56 3.32
N ALA A 68 10.71 -0.40 3.72
CA ALA A 68 10.01 0.88 3.69
C ALA A 68 10.59 1.92 4.66
N THR A 69 11.19 1.47 5.78
CA THR A 69 11.84 2.33 6.78
C THR A 69 13.15 1.75 7.30
N GLU A 70 14.21 2.56 7.30
CA GLU A 70 15.12 2.63 8.44
C GLU A 70 14.30 3.23 9.60
N MET A 71 14.32 2.61 10.76
CA MET A 71 13.37 2.81 11.86
C MET A 71 13.10 4.28 12.22
N GLU A 72 11.83 4.71 12.18
CA GLU A 72 11.30 5.65 13.16
C GLU A 72 10.08 5.02 13.84
N LEU A 73 10.37 4.24 14.89
CA LEU A 73 9.35 3.88 15.88
C LEU A 73 8.64 5.17 16.32
N PRO A 74 7.30 5.22 16.35
CA PRO A 74 6.61 6.37 16.92
C PRO A 74 7.08 6.50 18.37
N LYS A 75 7.79 7.59 18.67
CA LYS A 75 8.16 7.93 20.05
C LYS A 75 6.86 7.93 20.85
N LYS A 76 6.64 6.89 21.65
CA LYS A 76 5.55 6.84 22.63
C LYS A 76 5.57 8.19 23.35
N ARG A 77 4.57 9.04 23.12
CA ARG A 77 4.36 10.24 23.92
C ARG A 77 4.15 9.73 25.35
N ARG A 78 5.21 9.75 26.16
CA ARG A 78 5.12 9.57 27.61
C ARG A 78 4.28 10.75 28.09
N ARG A 79 3.05 10.44 28.54
CA ARG A 79 2.29 11.36 29.40
C ARG A 79 2.97 11.43 30.75
#